data_AF-A0A0J6FEF7-F1
#
_entry.id   AF-A0A0J6FEF7-F1
#
_cell.length_a   1.000
_cell.length_b   1.000
_cell.length_c   1.000
_cell.angle_alpha   90.00
_cell.angle_beta   90.00
_cell.angle_gamma   90.00
#
_symmetry.space_group_name_H-M   'P 1'
#
loop_
_entity.id
_entity.type
_entity.pdbx_description
1 polymer ?
#
loop_
_entity_poly.entity_id
_entity_poly.type
_entity_poly.pdbx_seq_one_letter_code
_entity_poly.pdbx_strand_id
1 'polypeptide(L)'
;MVTTHKYITSFARSTLSSIFPPARPNSSSVLPFLYPVQQQTRDLRTGAKTKAKDAAAKAKKKRRTFRQYDMKDALQFSLCDAMRYIRAFEAGRQAASVKYEVHLKLRTKKDGPVIRNQLNLPHAVHTGVRVCVIAPPGSRAAKEAKAAGADIVGEEDVFEQVKAGNIEFEACICHSSSLQNLNKAGLGRVLGPKGLMPSAKLGTVVDNVGQAVRNMR
;
A
#
# COMPACT_ATOMS: atom_id res chain seq x y z
N MET A 1 -0.37 -34.74 73.74
CA MET A 1 0.11 -33.76 72.73
C MET A 1 -0.25 -32.36 73.24
N VAL A 2 0.40 -31.85 74.29
CA VAL A 2 1.64 -31.01 74.27
C VAL A 2 1.38 -29.71 73.48
N THR A 3 0.72 -28.74 74.13
CA THR A 3 1.22 -27.41 74.64
C THR A 3 1.51 -26.38 73.54
N THR A 4 0.67 -25.36 73.30
CA THR A 4 0.50 -24.07 74.01
C THR A 4 1.78 -23.32 74.40
N HIS A 5 2.08 -22.22 73.69
CA HIS A 5 2.67 -20.97 74.20
C HIS A 5 2.41 -19.88 73.13
N LYS A 6 1.48 -18.93 73.28
CA LYS A 6 1.35 -17.82 74.25
C LYS A 6 2.27 -16.62 73.95
N TYR A 7 1.61 -15.45 73.82
CA TYR A 7 2.06 -14.10 74.21
C TYR A 7 3.00 -13.34 73.25
N ILE A 8 3.07 -12.00 73.19
CA ILE A 8 2.34 -10.87 73.77
C ILE A 8 2.72 -9.63 72.92
N THR A 9 1.80 -8.68 72.90
CA THR A 9 1.94 -7.26 72.50
C THR A 9 3.04 -6.48 73.24
N SER A 10 3.62 -5.48 72.56
CA SER A 10 3.83 -4.12 73.11
C SER A 10 5.22 -3.63 73.53
N PHE A 11 5.37 -2.32 73.27
CA PHE A 11 6.14 -1.26 73.94
C PHE A 11 7.54 -0.86 73.46
N ALA A 12 7.57 0.42 73.07
CA ALA A 12 8.58 1.45 73.35
C ALA A 12 9.94 1.33 72.62
N ARG A 13 10.25 2.23 71.67
CA ARG A 13 10.67 3.64 71.83
C ARG A 13 12.12 3.76 72.32
N SER A 14 12.96 4.18 71.37
CA SER A 14 14.18 5.00 71.49
C SER A 14 15.30 4.55 72.43
N THR A 15 16.46 4.25 71.85
CA THR A 15 17.75 4.69 72.40
C THR A 15 18.68 5.13 71.26
N LEU A 16 19.19 6.35 71.42
CA LEU A 16 20.28 6.95 70.66
C LEU A 16 21.57 6.15 70.86
N SER A 17 22.33 5.92 69.80
CA SER A 17 23.78 5.91 69.90
C SER A 17 24.43 6.38 68.60
N SER A 18 25.06 7.53 68.75
CA SER A 18 25.98 8.21 67.85
C SER A 18 27.25 7.39 67.59
N ILE A 19 27.51 6.99 66.34
CA ILE A 19 28.87 6.81 65.80
C ILE A 19 28.83 7.11 64.29
N PHE A 20 29.27 8.30 63.87
CA PHE A 20 29.79 8.54 62.51
C PHE A 20 31.32 8.36 62.53
N PRO A 21 32.03 8.06 61.42
CA PRO A 21 31.72 7.25 60.23
C PRO A 21 32.91 6.28 59.89
N PRO A 22 32.97 5.62 58.71
CA PRO A 22 33.62 6.31 57.59
C PRO A 22 32.73 6.40 56.34
N ALA A 23 32.84 7.54 55.66
CA ALA A 23 32.12 7.83 54.43
C ALA A 23 32.40 6.76 53.38
N ARG A 24 31.34 6.07 52.91
CA ARG A 24 31.43 5.30 51.67
C ARG A 24 31.46 6.28 50.50
N PRO A 25 32.46 6.25 49.61
CA PRO A 25 32.52 7.15 48.48
C PRO A 25 31.36 6.86 47.52
N ASN A 26 30.63 7.90 47.14
CA ASN A 26 29.67 7.86 46.05
C ASN A 26 30.38 7.46 44.75
N SER A 27 29.72 6.67 43.90
CA SER A 27 30.28 6.11 42.66
C SER A 27 30.69 7.13 41.60
N SER A 28 30.47 8.42 41.86
CA SER A 28 30.90 9.54 41.03
C SER A 28 32.30 10.07 41.37
N SER A 29 32.95 9.60 42.45
CA SER A 29 34.25 10.13 42.90
C SER A 29 35.42 9.15 42.81
N VAL A 30 35.25 7.98 42.18
CA VAL A 30 36.33 7.01 41.96
C VAL A 30 36.54 6.86 40.45
N LEU A 31 37.79 7.02 39.99
CA LEU A 31 38.13 6.87 38.59
C LEU A 31 37.75 5.45 38.10
N PRO A 32 37.24 5.31 36.86
CA PRO A 32 36.68 4.04 36.36
C PRO A 32 37.63 2.84 36.46
N PHE A 33 38.93 3.09 36.54
CA PHE A 33 39.98 2.09 36.57
C PHE A 33 40.09 1.30 37.88
N LEU A 34 39.59 1.86 39.00
CA LEU A 34 39.66 1.21 40.32
C LEU A 34 38.39 0.42 40.69
N TYR A 35 37.40 0.38 39.79
CA TYR A 35 36.20 -0.43 40.01
C TYR A 35 36.43 -1.88 39.55
N PRO A 36 36.05 -2.90 40.36
CA PRO A 36 36.08 -4.28 39.88
C PRO A 36 35.12 -4.42 38.69
N VAL A 37 35.64 -4.90 37.56
CA VAL A 37 34.96 -5.05 36.25
C VAL A 37 33.58 -5.73 36.36
N GLN A 38 33.40 -6.58 37.36
CA GLN A 38 32.17 -7.34 37.60
C GLN A 38 31.00 -6.47 38.10
N GLN A 39 31.25 -5.32 38.75
CA GLN A 39 30.20 -4.38 39.17
C GLN A 39 29.82 -3.40 38.06
N GLN A 40 30.78 -2.95 37.24
CA GLN A 40 30.51 -2.06 36.10
C GLN A 40 29.54 -2.68 35.07
N THR A 41 29.66 -3.98 34.81
CA THR A 41 28.76 -4.67 33.86
C THR A 41 27.32 -4.84 34.39
N ARG A 42 27.12 -4.78 35.71
CA ARG A 42 25.81 -4.97 36.34
C ARG A 42 24.96 -3.69 36.30
N ASP A 43 25.57 -2.53 36.50
CA ASP A 43 24.88 -1.23 36.47
C ASP A 43 24.55 -0.75 35.06
N LEU A 44 25.38 -1.08 34.06
CA LEU A 44 25.07 -0.83 32.64
C LEU A 44 23.82 -1.60 32.18
N ARG A 45 23.60 -2.83 32.71
CA ARG A 45 22.44 -3.68 32.36
C ARG A 45 21.13 -3.20 32.98
N THR A 46 21.15 -2.56 34.15
CA THR A 46 19.94 -2.04 34.80
C THR A 46 19.55 -0.66 34.25
N GLY A 47 20.52 0.22 33.98
CA GLY A 47 20.27 1.53 33.36
C GLY A 47 19.80 1.48 31.91
N ALA A 48 20.21 0.47 31.14
CA ALA A 48 19.71 0.24 29.78
C ALA A 48 18.23 -0.19 29.76
N LYS A 49 17.78 -0.94 30.78
CA LYS A 49 16.39 -1.40 30.88
C LYS A 49 15.40 -0.30 31.28
N THR A 50 15.80 0.65 32.11
CA THR A 50 14.97 1.81 32.48
C THR A 50 14.88 2.82 31.33
N LYS A 51 16.00 3.17 30.68
CA LYS A 51 15.99 4.06 29.49
C LYS A 51 15.19 3.48 28.31
N ALA A 52 15.22 2.17 28.08
CA ALA A 52 14.43 1.53 27.03
C ALA A 52 12.91 1.53 27.36
N LYS A 53 12.53 1.39 28.64
CA LYS A 53 11.13 1.48 29.08
C LYS A 53 10.58 2.91 28.96
N ASP A 54 11.38 3.91 29.33
CA ASP A 54 10.97 5.32 29.27
C ASP A 54 10.94 5.87 27.83
N ALA A 55 11.80 5.36 26.96
CA ALA A 55 11.74 5.66 25.52
C ALA A 55 10.53 4.99 24.83
N ALA A 56 10.15 3.78 25.24
CA ALA A 56 8.95 3.09 24.74
C ALA A 56 7.64 3.79 25.18
N ALA A 57 7.62 4.40 26.38
CA ALA A 57 6.47 5.15 26.88
C ALA A 57 6.18 6.46 26.09
N LYS A 58 7.17 6.99 25.35
CA LYS A 58 7.03 8.18 24.49
C LYS A 58 6.84 7.86 23.00
N ALA A 59 6.54 6.61 22.63
CA ALA A 59 6.15 6.28 21.28
C ALA A 59 4.74 6.85 20.98
N LYS A 60 4.66 7.97 20.25
CA LYS A 60 3.40 8.60 19.83
C LYS A 60 2.45 7.54 19.24
N LYS A 61 1.29 7.36 19.87
CA LYS A 61 0.25 6.40 19.45
C LYS A 61 -0.15 6.70 17.99
N LYS A 62 0.26 5.85 17.05
CA LYS A 62 -0.10 6.00 15.63
C LYS A 62 -1.61 5.83 15.48
N ARG A 63 -2.28 6.81 14.85
CA ARG A 63 -3.72 6.76 14.58
C ARG A 63 -4.00 5.63 13.58
N ARG A 64 -4.93 4.74 13.93
CA ARG A 64 -5.37 3.58 13.12
C ARG A 64 -6.31 3.98 11.97
N THR A 65 -6.88 5.17 12.01
CA THR A 65 -7.78 5.73 10.97
C THR A 65 -7.12 6.91 10.25
N PHE A 66 -7.64 7.22 9.07
CA PHE A 66 -7.25 8.42 8.32
C PHE A 66 -7.74 9.71 9.01
N ARG A 67 -7.07 10.84 8.73
CA ARG A 67 -7.44 12.14 9.30
C ARG A 67 -8.78 12.60 8.72
N GLN A 68 -9.77 12.75 9.60
CA GLN A 68 -11.04 13.34 9.25
C GLN A 68 -10.96 14.86 9.45
N TYR A 69 -11.52 15.59 8.48
CA TYR A 69 -11.75 17.03 8.57
C TYR A 69 -13.26 17.22 8.67
N ASP A 70 -13.68 18.21 9.44
CA ASP A 70 -15.09 18.57 9.55
C ASP A 70 -15.47 19.38 8.30
N MET A 71 -16.45 18.87 7.55
CA MET A 71 -16.84 19.44 6.24
C MET A 71 -18.18 20.19 6.32
N LYS A 72 -18.65 20.53 7.53
CA LYS A 72 -19.97 21.16 7.73
C LYS A 72 -20.07 22.53 7.05
N ASP A 73 -18.99 23.29 7.14
CA ASP A 73 -18.93 24.67 6.64
C ASP A 73 -18.31 24.75 5.25
N ALA A 74 -18.03 23.61 4.61
CA ALA A 74 -17.48 23.59 3.26
C ALA A 74 -18.54 24.03 2.25
N LEU A 75 -18.17 24.97 1.36
CA LEU A 75 -19.02 25.39 0.25
C LEU A 75 -19.30 24.19 -0.66
N GLN A 76 -20.60 23.87 -0.81
CA GLN A 76 -21.09 22.78 -1.64
C GLN A 76 -21.85 23.36 -2.83
N PHE A 77 -21.68 22.73 -3.98
CA PHE A 77 -22.33 23.15 -5.23
C PHE A 77 -23.22 22.02 -5.74
N SER A 78 -24.31 22.39 -6.41
CA SER A 78 -25.03 21.45 -7.25
C SER A 78 -24.14 21.00 -8.41
N LEU A 79 -24.39 19.82 -8.97
CA LEU A 79 -23.60 19.32 -10.10
C LEU A 79 -23.65 20.29 -11.30
N CYS A 80 -24.82 20.88 -11.56
CA CYS A 80 -25.00 21.82 -12.67
C CYS A 80 -24.17 23.10 -12.47
N ASP A 81 -24.14 23.65 -11.26
CA ASP A 81 -23.35 24.85 -10.97
C ASP A 81 -21.85 24.56 -10.99
N ALA A 82 -21.43 23.43 -10.43
CA ALA A 82 -20.04 22.98 -10.49
C ALA A 82 -19.56 22.84 -11.96
N MET A 83 -20.37 22.23 -12.82
CA MET A 83 -20.04 22.09 -14.24
C MET A 83 -19.93 23.44 -14.98
N ARG A 84 -20.73 24.45 -14.60
CA ARG A 84 -20.62 25.80 -15.18
C ARG A 84 -19.25 26.41 -14.89
N TYR A 85 -18.80 26.34 -13.64
CA TYR A 85 -17.48 26.86 -13.25
C TYR A 85 -16.33 26.09 -13.92
N ILE A 86 -16.41 24.76 -13.93
CA ILE A 86 -15.36 23.92 -14.53
C ILE A 86 -15.25 24.18 -16.03
N ARG A 87 -16.37 24.25 -16.75
CA ARG A 87 -16.37 24.54 -18.20
C ARG A 87 -15.84 25.94 -18.52
N ALA A 88 -16.12 26.93 -17.67
CA ALA A 88 -15.56 28.26 -17.81
C ALA A 88 -14.03 28.25 -17.64
N PHE A 89 -13.51 27.45 -16.71
CA PHE A 89 -12.07 27.28 -16.51
C PHE A 89 -11.38 26.53 -17.67
N GLU A 90 -12.10 25.64 -18.34
CA GLU A 90 -11.59 24.82 -19.46
C GLU A 90 -11.61 25.53 -20.81
N ALA A 91 -12.06 26.79 -20.87
CA ALA A 91 -12.13 27.56 -22.11
C ALA A 91 -10.76 27.62 -22.82
N GLY A 92 -10.75 27.23 -24.11
CA GLY A 92 -9.55 27.18 -24.93
C GLY A 92 -8.78 25.85 -24.91
N ARG A 93 -9.19 24.87 -24.10
CA ARG A 93 -8.63 23.50 -24.15
C ARG A 93 -9.38 22.64 -25.15
N GLN A 94 -8.67 21.69 -25.76
CA GLN A 94 -9.28 20.74 -26.68
C GLN A 94 -10.20 19.78 -25.92
N ALA A 95 -11.46 19.68 -26.35
CA ALA A 95 -12.49 18.88 -25.66
C ALA A 95 -12.09 17.40 -25.47
N ALA A 96 -11.32 16.83 -26.40
CA ALA A 96 -10.85 15.44 -26.31
C ALA A 96 -9.77 15.20 -25.23
N SER A 97 -9.08 16.26 -24.79
CA SER A 97 -8.02 16.15 -23.78
C SER A 97 -8.54 16.32 -22.34
N VAL A 98 -9.73 16.89 -22.17
CA VAL A 98 -10.28 17.22 -20.85
C VAL A 98 -10.95 15.99 -20.25
N LYS A 99 -10.59 15.66 -19.01
CA LYS A 99 -11.16 14.54 -18.25
C LYS A 99 -11.61 15.04 -16.87
N TYR A 100 -12.74 14.53 -16.42
CA TYR A 100 -13.29 14.84 -15.10
C TYR A 100 -12.98 13.70 -14.13
N GLU A 101 -12.53 14.05 -12.93
CA GLU A 101 -12.19 13.10 -11.87
C GLU A 101 -13.06 13.33 -10.64
N VAL A 102 -13.39 12.24 -9.93
CA VAL A 102 -14.17 12.29 -8.69
C VAL A 102 -13.34 11.69 -7.56
N HIS A 103 -13.06 12.50 -6.54
CA HIS A 103 -12.36 12.05 -5.34
C HIS A 103 -13.35 11.68 -4.24
N LEU A 104 -13.43 10.39 -3.90
CA LEU A 104 -14.27 9.89 -2.83
C LEU A 104 -13.47 9.74 -1.54
N LYS A 105 -13.81 10.54 -0.53
CA LYS A 105 -13.20 10.43 0.80
C LYS A 105 -13.92 9.38 1.64
N LEU A 106 -13.35 8.19 1.73
CA LEU A 106 -13.89 7.09 2.52
C LEU A 106 -13.38 7.12 3.96
N ARG A 107 -14.28 6.95 4.93
CA ARG A 107 -13.92 6.78 6.35
C ARG A 107 -13.61 5.31 6.62
N THR A 108 -12.34 4.93 6.46
CA THR A 108 -11.86 3.56 6.72
C THR A 108 -10.70 3.50 7.71
N LYS A 109 -10.42 2.29 8.23
CA LYS A 109 -9.20 1.99 8.98
C LYS A 109 -8.04 1.83 7.99
N LYS A 110 -6.83 2.15 8.42
CA LYS A 110 -5.62 2.01 7.58
C LYS A 110 -5.34 0.55 7.20
N ASP A 111 -5.65 -0.37 8.10
CA ASP A 111 -5.48 -1.81 7.91
C ASP A 111 -6.77 -2.49 7.39
N GLY A 112 -7.71 -1.72 6.84
CA GLY A 112 -8.99 -2.21 6.36
C GLY A 112 -8.94 -2.76 4.93
N PRO A 113 -9.98 -3.49 4.50
CA PRO A 113 -10.10 -3.91 3.10
C PRO A 113 -10.24 -2.68 2.20
N VAL A 114 -9.64 -2.76 1.01
CA VAL A 114 -9.74 -1.75 -0.05
C VAL A 114 -10.83 -2.15 -1.04
N ILE A 115 -11.59 -1.17 -1.54
CA ILE A 115 -12.61 -1.42 -2.58
C ILE A 115 -11.89 -1.61 -3.92
N ARG A 116 -12.15 -2.74 -4.59
CA ARG A 116 -11.60 -3.08 -5.91
C ARG A 116 -12.73 -3.56 -6.80
N ASN A 117 -13.48 -2.62 -7.35
CA ASN A 117 -14.60 -2.88 -8.25
C ASN A 117 -14.40 -2.18 -9.60
N GLN A 118 -15.10 -2.69 -10.61
CA GLN A 118 -15.22 -2.08 -11.93
C GLN A 118 -16.63 -1.51 -12.09
N LEU A 119 -16.76 -0.41 -12.84
CA LEU A 119 -18.02 0.24 -13.13
C LEU A 119 -18.07 0.55 -14.63
N ASN A 120 -19.17 0.19 -15.28
CA ASN A 120 -19.41 0.53 -16.67
C ASN A 120 -20.09 1.90 -16.71
N LEU A 121 -19.42 2.89 -17.28
CA LEU A 121 -19.99 4.22 -17.45
C LEU A 121 -20.88 4.26 -18.70
N PRO A 122 -21.98 5.03 -18.68
CA PRO A 122 -22.89 5.16 -19.84
C PRO A 122 -22.21 5.85 -21.02
N HIS A 123 -21.23 6.70 -20.74
CA HIS A 123 -20.35 7.32 -21.74
C HIS A 123 -18.92 6.92 -21.43
N ALA A 124 -18.22 6.41 -22.44
CA ALA A 124 -16.81 6.10 -22.33
C ALA A 124 -16.02 7.38 -22.03
N VAL A 125 -15.15 7.33 -21.02
CA VAL A 125 -14.12 8.36 -20.85
C VAL A 125 -13.19 8.20 -22.03
N HIS A 126 -13.09 9.21 -22.90
CA HIS A 126 -12.36 9.18 -24.17
C HIS A 126 -10.84 9.07 -23.96
N THR A 127 -10.41 8.00 -23.31
CA THR A 127 -9.05 7.54 -23.24
C THR A 127 -8.90 6.69 -24.48
N GLY A 128 -8.19 7.19 -25.48
CA GLY A 128 -7.85 6.41 -26.67
C GLY A 128 -6.88 5.30 -26.28
N VAL A 129 -7.38 4.29 -25.56
CA VAL A 129 -6.61 3.10 -25.18
C VAL A 129 -6.40 2.33 -26.46
N ARG A 130 -5.14 2.26 -26.89
CA ARG A 130 -4.76 1.43 -28.02
C ARG A 130 -4.75 -0.03 -27.57
N VAL A 131 -5.62 -0.86 -28.14
CA VAL A 131 -5.82 -2.25 -27.72
C VAL A 131 -5.18 -3.19 -28.72
N CYS A 132 -4.21 -3.98 -28.24
CA CYS A 132 -3.62 -5.09 -28.98
C CYS A 132 -4.28 -6.40 -28.57
N VAL A 133 -4.64 -7.22 -29.56
CA VAL A 133 -5.21 -8.55 -29.35
C VAL A 133 -4.26 -9.60 -29.92
N ILE A 134 -3.87 -10.54 -29.06
CA ILE A 134 -3.09 -11.71 -29.42
C ILE A 134 -4.05 -12.87 -29.67
N ALA A 135 -4.19 -13.25 -30.94
CA ALA A 135 -5.04 -14.36 -31.35
C ALA A 135 -4.47 -15.02 -32.62
N PRO A 136 -4.77 -16.31 -32.86
CA PRO A 136 -4.24 -17.01 -34.03
C PRO A 136 -4.72 -16.35 -35.33
N PRO A 137 -3.84 -16.20 -36.34
CA PRO A 137 -4.21 -15.59 -37.61
C PRO A 137 -5.37 -16.36 -38.26
N GLY A 138 -6.38 -15.63 -38.74
CA GLY A 138 -7.55 -16.22 -39.39
C GLY A 138 -8.60 -16.86 -38.46
N SER A 139 -8.35 -16.91 -37.15
CA SER A 139 -9.31 -17.45 -36.17
C SER A 139 -10.57 -16.59 -36.06
N ARG A 140 -11.65 -17.20 -35.53
CA ARG A 140 -12.89 -16.49 -35.18
C ARG A 140 -12.61 -15.33 -34.21
N ALA A 141 -11.74 -15.54 -33.23
CA ALA A 141 -11.32 -14.54 -32.27
C ALA A 141 -10.66 -13.32 -32.93
N ALA A 142 -9.80 -13.52 -33.92
CA ALA A 142 -9.16 -12.43 -34.66
C ALA A 142 -10.17 -11.59 -35.47
N LYS A 143 -11.17 -12.24 -36.09
CA LYS A 143 -12.24 -11.53 -36.82
C LYS A 143 -13.14 -10.74 -35.88
N GLU A 144 -13.52 -11.32 -34.75
CA GLU A 144 -14.33 -10.65 -33.73
C GLU A 144 -13.59 -9.46 -33.09
N ALA A 145 -12.29 -9.58 -32.86
CA ALA A 145 -11.45 -8.49 -32.36
C ALA A 145 -11.38 -7.30 -33.33
N LYS A 146 -11.17 -7.57 -34.63
CA LYS A 146 -11.19 -6.53 -35.67
C LYS A 146 -12.56 -5.86 -35.77
N ALA A 147 -13.65 -6.63 -35.71
CA ALA A 147 -15.01 -6.10 -35.71
C ALA A 147 -15.34 -5.28 -34.45
N ALA A 148 -14.73 -5.60 -33.32
CA ALA A 148 -14.84 -4.83 -32.07
C ALA A 148 -13.99 -3.55 -32.07
N GLY A 149 -13.13 -3.34 -33.08
CA GLY A 149 -12.30 -2.15 -33.23
C GLY A 149 -10.97 -2.22 -32.48
N ALA A 150 -10.37 -3.40 -32.35
CA ALA A 150 -8.98 -3.53 -31.90
C ALA A 150 -8.00 -2.92 -32.93
N ASP A 151 -6.99 -2.21 -32.46
CA ASP A 151 -6.04 -1.50 -33.33
C ASP A 151 -5.03 -2.45 -33.97
N ILE A 152 -4.54 -3.43 -33.19
CA ILE A 152 -3.55 -4.42 -33.61
C ILE A 152 -4.08 -5.80 -33.29
N VAL A 153 -4.09 -6.70 -34.28
CA VAL A 153 -4.53 -8.09 -34.13
C VAL A 153 -3.55 -9.02 -34.84
N GLY A 154 -2.92 -9.92 -34.12
CA GLY A 154 -1.99 -10.91 -34.68
C GLY A 154 -1.40 -11.83 -33.61
N GLU A 155 -0.56 -12.78 -34.02
CA GLU A 155 0.15 -13.69 -33.11
C GLU A 155 1.66 -13.49 -33.27
N GLU A 156 2.29 -14.15 -34.24
CA GLU A 156 3.75 -14.13 -34.41
C GLU A 156 4.29 -12.75 -34.83
N ASP A 157 3.61 -12.05 -35.75
CA ASP A 157 4.00 -10.71 -36.21
C ASP A 157 4.09 -9.70 -35.05
N VAL A 158 3.14 -9.78 -34.11
CA VAL A 158 3.10 -8.92 -32.93
C VAL A 158 4.24 -9.28 -31.97
N PHE A 159 4.59 -10.56 -31.86
CA PHE A 159 5.69 -10.99 -31.01
C PHE A 159 7.03 -10.45 -31.49
N GLU A 160 7.24 -10.40 -32.80
CA GLU A 160 8.46 -9.82 -33.39
C GLU A 160 8.54 -8.31 -33.15
N GLN A 161 7.44 -7.58 -33.37
CA GLN A 161 7.37 -6.14 -33.11
C GLN A 161 7.65 -5.80 -31.64
N VAL A 162 7.08 -6.57 -30.71
CA VAL A 162 7.30 -6.38 -29.26
C VAL A 162 8.74 -6.70 -28.88
N LYS A 163 9.36 -7.73 -29.48
CA LYS A 163 10.78 -8.05 -29.27
C LYS A 163 11.70 -6.97 -29.83
N ALA A 164 11.34 -6.38 -30.97
CA ALA A 164 12.05 -5.23 -31.55
C ALA A 164 11.89 -3.94 -30.71
N GLY A 165 10.98 -3.92 -29.75
CA GLY A 165 10.76 -2.79 -28.84
C GLY A 165 9.67 -1.81 -29.29
N ASN A 166 9.03 -2.05 -30.44
CA ASN A 166 7.93 -1.24 -30.94
C ASN A 166 6.63 -1.66 -30.25
N ILE A 167 6.28 -0.95 -29.18
CA ILE A 167 5.07 -1.18 -28.40
C ILE A 167 4.20 0.07 -28.50
N GLU A 168 3.22 0.01 -29.40
CA GLU A 168 2.28 1.11 -29.66
C GLU A 168 0.89 0.89 -29.04
N PHE A 169 0.79 0.01 -28.04
CA PHE A 169 -0.47 -0.32 -27.37
C PHE A 169 -0.36 -0.16 -25.85
N GLU A 170 -1.50 0.18 -25.23
CA GLU A 170 -1.65 0.40 -23.79
C GLU A 170 -2.35 -0.76 -23.08
N ALA A 171 -3.10 -1.57 -23.82
CA ALA A 171 -3.77 -2.76 -23.31
C ALA A 171 -3.50 -3.95 -24.24
N CYS A 172 -3.24 -5.11 -23.64
CA CYS A 172 -3.03 -6.36 -24.35
C CYS A 172 -4.01 -7.42 -23.86
N ILE A 173 -4.79 -7.97 -24.79
CA ILE A 173 -5.74 -9.05 -24.55
C ILE A 173 -5.23 -10.29 -25.28
N CYS A 174 -5.28 -11.44 -24.64
CA CYS A 174 -4.84 -12.70 -25.24
C CYS A 174 -5.99 -13.72 -25.26
N HIS A 175 -6.17 -14.37 -26.41
CA HIS A 175 -7.03 -15.54 -26.49
C HIS A 175 -6.39 -16.74 -25.78
N SER A 176 -7.19 -17.58 -25.13
CA SER A 176 -6.71 -18.73 -24.35
C SER A 176 -5.79 -19.68 -25.14
N SER A 177 -6.07 -19.88 -26.43
CA SER A 177 -5.26 -20.73 -27.32
C SER A 177 -3.83 -20.21 -27.55
N SER A 178 -3.66 -18.89 -27.60
CA SER A 178 -2.38 -18.25 -27.95
C SER A 178 -1.51 -17.94 -26.73
N LEU A 179 -2.03 -18.18 -25.51
CA LEU A 179 -1.29 -17.94 -24.28
C LEU A 179 0.00 -18.79 -24.19
N GLN A 180 -0.06 -20.05 -24.63
CA GLN A 180 1.11 -20.92 -24.63
C GLN A 180 2.20 -20.40 -25.58
N ASN A 181 1.82 -19.90 -26.75
CA ASN A 181 2.75 -19.36 -27.74
C ASN A 181 3.37 -18.05 -27.25
N LEU A 182 2.59 -17.19 -26.59
CA LEU A 182 3.07 -15.97 -25.93
C LEU A 182 4.15 -16.27 -24.88
N ASN A 183 3.92 -17.28 -24.04
CA ASN A 183 4.89 -17.70 -23.02
C ASN A 183 6.18 -18.26 -23.63
N LYS A 184 6.06 -19.09 -24.69
CA LYS A 184 7.21 -19.61 -25.43
C LYS A 184 8.02 -18.50 -26.10
N ALA A 185 7.35 -17.44 -26.57
CA ALA A 185 8.00 -16.30 -27.22
C ALA A 185 8.86 -15.44 -26.26
N GLY A 186 8.79 -15.66 -24.94
CA GLY A 186 9.66 -14.98 -23.97
C GLY A 186 9.33 -13.50 -23.74
N LEU A 187 8.12 -13.06 -24.09
CA LEU A 187 7.71 -11.65 -24.04
C LEU A 187 7.58 -11.08 -22.61
N GLY A 188 7.58 -11.93 -21.59
CA GLY A 188 7.49 -11.51 -20.19
C GLY A 188 8.61 -10.57 -19.76
N ARG A 189 9.81 -10.65 -20.36
CA ARG A 189 10.94 -9.75 -20.04
C ARG A 189 10.68 -8.30 -20.45
N VAL A 190 9.93 -8.08 -21.54
CA VAL A 190 9.66 -6.75 -22.09
C VAL A 190 8.31 -6.22 -21.59
N LEU A 191 7.26 -7.05 -21.63
CA LEU A 191 5.91 -6.65 -21.25
C LEU A 191 5.68 -6.65 -19.73
N GLY A 192 6.46 -7.42 -18.96
CA GLY A 192 6.35 -7.51 -17.50
C GLY A 192 6.59 -6.18 -16.79
N PRO A 193 7.75 -5.51 -16.98
CA PRO A 193 8.03 -4.21 -16.37
C PRO A 193 7.02 -3.12 -16.75
N LYS A 194 6.41 -3.22 -17.93
CA LYS A 194 5.40 -2.28 -18.44
C LYS A 194 3.98 -2.59 -17.95
N GLY A 195 3.75 -3.72 -17.28
CA GLY A 195 2.42 -4.12 -16.82
C GLY A 195 1.45 -4.52 -17.95
N LEU A 196 1.95 -4.73 -19.17
CA LEU A 196 1.16 -5.07 -20.36
C LEU A 196 1.03 -6.59 -20.58
N MET A 197 1.63 -7.40 -19.71
CA MET A 197 1.58 -8.85 -19.82
C MET A 197 0.15 -9.35 -19.52
N PRO A 198 -0.50 -10.08 -20.45
CA PRO A 198 -1.83 -10.63 -20.19
C PRO A 198 -1.77 -11.69 -19.09
N SER A 199 -2.77 -11.68 -18.20
CA SER A 199 -2.85 -12.57 -17.04
C SER A 199 -4.29 -12.98 -16.78
N ALA A 200 -4.52 -14.27 -16.52
CA ALA A 200 -5.83 -14.80 -16.16
C ALA A 200 -6.40 -14.13 -14.89
N LYS A 201 -5.53 -13.73 -13.95
CA LYS A 201 -5.95 -13.04 -12.71
C LYS A 201 -6.49 -11.63 -12.98
N LEU A 202 -6.02 -10.98 -14.04
CA LEU A 202 -6.49 -9.66 -14.46
C LEU A 202 -7.70 -9.75 -15.39
N GLY A 203 -8.12 -10.96 -15.78
CA GLY A 203 -9.22 -11.17 -16.73
C GLY A 203 -8.89 -10.75 -18.16
N THR A 204 -7.60 -10.59 -18.50
CA THR A 204 -7.16 -10.21 -19.86
C THR A 204 -6.89 -11.41 -20.77
N VAL A 205 -7.05 -12.62 -20.23
CA VAL A 205 -7.04 -13.89 -20.97
C VAL A 205 -8.48 -14.37 -21.06
N VAL A 206 -9.07 -14.32 -22.26
CA VAL A 206 -10.50 -14.57 -22.46
C VAL A 206 -10.75 -15.32 -23.76
N ASP A 207 -11.74 -16.20 -23.78
CA ASP A 207 -12.20 -16.87 -25.02
C ASP A 207 -13.03 -15.90 -25.90
N ASN A 208 -13.91 -15.13 -25.27
CA ASN A 208 -14.74 -14.11 -25.92
C ASN A 208 -14.01 -12.76 -26.04
N VAL A 209 -13.19 -12.64 -27.07
CA VAL A 209 -12.33 -11.45 -27.27
C VAL A 209 -13.14 -10.19 -27.60
N GLY A 210 -14.19 -10.30 -28.42
CA GLY A 210 -14.97 -9.12 -28.85
C GLY A 210 -15.64 -8.38 -27.69
N GLN A 211 -16.15 -9.10 -26.68
CA GLN A 211 -16.70 -8.48 -25.48
C GLN A 211 -15.62 -7.85 -24.60
N ALA A 212 -14.46 -8.52 -24.47
CA ALA A 212 -13.34 -7.99 -23.70
C ALA A 212 -12.82 -6.66 -24.27
N VAL A 213 -12.71 -6.55 -25.60
CA VAL A 213 -12.32 -5.30 -26.28
C VAL A 213 -13.34 -4.19 -26.03
N ARG A 214 -14.64 -4.49 -26.09
CA ARG A 214 -15.70 -3.50 -25.83
C ARG A 214 -15.74 -3.03 -24.38
N ASN A 215 -15.39 -3.89 -23.42
CA ASN A 215 -15.38 -3.51 -22.00
C ASN A 215 -14.16 -2.64 -21.64
N MET A 216 -13.07 -2.75 -22.41
CA MET A 216 -11.86 -1.94 -22.20
C MET A 216 -11.92 -0.56 -22.87
N ARG A 217 -12.93 -0.33 -23.71
CA ARG A 217 -13.11 0.90 -24.49
C ARG A 217 -14.31 1.69 -23.98
#